data_AF-A0A7V7D6K2-F1
#
_entry.id   AF-A0A7V7D6K2-F1
#
_cell.length_a   1.000
_cell.length_b   1.000
_cell.length_c   1.000
_cell.angle_alpha   90.00
_cell.angle_beta   90.00
_cell.angle_gamma   90.00
#
_symmetry.space_group_name_H-M   'P 1'
#
loop_
_entity.id
_entity.type
_entity.pdbx_description
1 polymer ?
#
loop_
_entity_poly.entity_id
_entity_poly.type
_entity_poly.pdbx_seq_one_letter_code
_entity_poly.pdbx_strand_id
1 'polypeptide(L)'
;MAEETEDSKIAAKDIHPVIAVEAGYNLYLADNCEDPELRNSARISAKNFNKMMNSFPEKSVEGLYCLNLRMAANSLARGIQTRKYSLNKKMAAAEQMRKDMIKRIAEAEKFIGFLRGGLHLLLLGGFGYFLVRAIFKGQTQAFGIDPKYASIAFALALALIGACVKSRIMAKKVQNAFSEYTKAITNANVQYAQSVVVEYKLTAETAKLAWKELTGHEPPMTSGFHRLLISVMGTETKAGETQNAKKPLVKKTT
;
A
#
# COMPACT_ATOMS: atom_id res chain seq x y z
N MET A 1 -1.73 60.82 -7.09
CA MET A 1 -2.65 60.55 -5.97
C MET A 1 -2.94 59.07 -6.00
N ALA A 2 -2.28 58.30 -5.13
CA ALA A 2 -2.60 56.89 -4.95
C ALA A 2 -3.82 56.86 -4.02
N GLU A 3 -4.93 56.29 -4.50
CA GLU A 3 -6.05 55.93 -3.64
C GLU A 3 -5.52 54.95 -2.59
N GLU A 4 -5.40 55.40 -1.34
CA GLU A 4 -5.30 54.51 -0.20
C GLU A 4 -6.58 53.69 -0.19
N THR A 5 -6.51 52.47 -0.73
CA THR A 5 -7.54 51.46 -0.57
C THR A 5 -7.74 51.26 0.93
N GLU A 6 -8.88 51.71 1.42
CA GLU A 6 -9.35 51.54 2.79
C GLU A 6 -9.20 50.06 3.16
N ASP A 7 -8.19 49.75 3.97
CA ASP A 7 -7.76 48.39 4.29
C ASP A 7 -8.87 47.78 5.15
N SER A 8 -9.86 47.15 4.49
CA SER A 8 -11.04 46.60 5.14
C SER A 8 -10.59 45.60 6.19
N LYS A 9 -10.73 45.98 7.46
CA LYS A 9 -10.26 45.19 8.59
C LYS A 9 -11.03 43.87 8.63
N ILE A 10 -10.38 42.79 8.17
CA ILE A 10 -10.94 41.44 8.16
C ILE A 10 -11.33 41.06 9.60
N ALA A 11 -12.60 40.74 9.84
CA ALA A 11 -13.05 40.26 11.14
C ALA A 11 -12.81 38.75 11.23
N ALA A 12 -12.62 38.22 12.45
CA ALA A 12 -12.32 36.78 12.59
C ALA A 12 -13.50 35.89 12.15
N LYS A 13 -14.72 36.41 12.26
CA LYS A 13 -15.93 35.77 11.72
C LYS A 13 -15.94 35.64 10.20
N ASP A 14 -15.07 36.34 9.47
CA ASP A 14 -14.95 36.20 8.02
C ASP A 14 -14.04 35.01 7.65
N ILE A 15 -13.29 34.49 8.63
CA ILE A 15 -12.37 33.36 8.47
C ILE A 15 -13.14 32.06 8.66
N HIS A 16 -13.54 31.45 7.55
CA HIS A 16 -14.30 30.21 7.56
C HIS A 16 -13.53 29.03 8.19
N PRO A 17 -14.17 28.15 8.99
CA PRO A 17 -13.50 27.03 9.68
C PRO A 17 -12.77 26.05 8.75
N VAL A 18 -13.22 25.95 7.50
CA VAL A 18 -12.59 25.11 6.44
C VAL A 18 -11.13 25.50 6.20
N ILE A 19 -10.76 26.76 6.44
CA ILE A 19 -9.38 27.23 6.30
C ILE A 19 -8.44 26.45 7.21
N ALA A 20 -8.88 25.98 8.39
CA ALA A 20 -8.02 25.16 9.26
C ALA A 20 -7.64 23.82 8.60
N VAL A 21 -8.53 23.23 7.82
CA VAL A 21 -8.28 21.97 7.11
C VAL A 21 -7.34 22.19 5.94
N GLU A 22 -7.57 23.23 5.14
CA GLU A 22 -6.68 23.60 4.04
C GLU A 22 -5.28 23.98 4.54
N ALA A 23 -5.21 24.77 5.61
CA ALA A 23 -3.96 25.15 6.26
C ALA A 23 -3.24 23.93 6.83
N GLY A 24 -3.94 23.02 7.49
CA GLY A 24 -3.34 21.79 8.02
C GLY A 24 -2.75 20.90 6.93
N TYR A 25 -3.43 20.79 5.78
CA TYR A 25 -2.89 20.05 4.64
C TYR A 25 -1.68 20.76 4.00
N ASN A 26 -1.73 22.09 3.84
CA ASN A 26 -0.60 22.89 3.34
C ASN A 26 0.61 22.82 4.27
N LEU A 27 0.41 22.85 5.59
CA LEU A 27 1.47 22.64 6.57
C LEU A 27 2.14 21.27 6.40
N TYR A 28 1.34 20.22 6.21
CA TYR A 28 1.89 18.89 5.91
C TYR A 28 2.69 18.86 4.60
N LEU A 29 2.16 19.45 3.52
CA LEU A 29 2.84 19.49 2.21
C LEU A 29 4.13 20.31 2.24
N ALA A 30 4.17 21.41 2.98
CA ALA A 30 5.33 22.29 3.13
C ALA A 30 6.58 21.55 3.63
N ASP A 31 6.38 20.48 4.41
CA ASP A 31 7.45 19.68 5.01
C ASP A 31 7.68 18.34 4.29
N ASN A 32 6.63 17.73 3.73
CA ASN A 32 6.68 16.34 3.26
C ASN A 32 6.51 16.17 1.74
N CYS A 33 6.27 17.23 0.98
CA CYS A 33 6.11 17.13 -0.47
C CYS A 33 7.47 16.98 -1.17
N GLU A 34 7.55 16.01 -2.09
CA GLU A 34 8.73 15.77 -2.94
C GLU A 34 8.87 16.81 -4.04
N ASP A 35 7.75 17.29 -4.59
CA ASP A 35 7.70 18.32 -5.62
C ASP A 35 8.08 19.68 -5.02
N PRO A 36 9.19 20.30 -5.47
CA PRO A 36 9.68 21.56 -4.93
C PRO A 36 8.72 22.73 -5.18
N GLU A 37 8.00 22.76 -6.30
CA GLU A 37 7.08 23.85 -6.63
C GLU A 37 5.84 23.81 -5.74
N LEU A 38 5.23 22.61 -5.63
CA LEU A 38 4.08 22.40 -4.75
C LEU A 38 4.44 22.65 -3.29
N ARG A 39 5.62 22.20 -2.85
CA ARG A 39 6.14 22.47 -1.51
C ARG A 39 6.31 23.97 -1.25
N ASN A 40 6.84 24.72 -2.21
CA ASN A 40 7.01 26.17 -2.07
C ASN A 40 5.66 26.90 -2.01
N SER A 41 4.71 26.52 -2.87
CA SER A 41 3.33 27.02 -2.84
C SER A 41 2.67 26.77 -1.47
N ALA A 42 2.79 25.55 -0.95
CA ALA A 42 2.27 25.18 0.37
C ALA A 42 2.92 25.97 1.51
N ARG A 43 4.23 26.25 1.44
CA ARG A 43 4.95 27.11 2.41
C ARG A 43 4.45 28.55 2.38
N ILE A 44 4.21 29.11 1.20
CA ILE A 44 3.66 30.46 1.06
C ILE A 44 2.26 30.52 1.67
N SER A 45 1.40 29.55 1.34
CA SER A 45 0.06 29.42 1.90
C SER A 45 0.08 29.32 3.44
N ALA A 46 0.92 28.44 4.00
CA ALA A 46 1.09 28.28 5.44
C ALA A 46 1.62 29.56 6.12
N LYS A 47 2.53 30.29 5.47
CA LYS A 47 3.04 31.58 5.97
C LYS A 47 1.94 32.64 5.99
N ASN A 48 1.15 32.73 4.93
CA ASN A 48 0.03 33.67 4.83
C ASN A 48 -1.05 33.36 5.87
N PHE A 49 -1.39 32.08 6.05
CA PHE A 49 -2.29 31.63 7.11
C PHE A 49 -1.79 32.06 8.49
N ASN A 50 -0.52 31.80 8.83
CA ASN A 50 0.04 32.21 10.12
C ASN A 50 0.07 33.74 10.28
N LYS A 51 0.37 34.50 9.22
CA LYS A 51 0.33 35.97 9.24
C LYS A 51 -1.09 36.47 9.56
N MET A 52 -2.10 35.86 8.94
CA MET A 52 -3.51 36.17 9.19
C MET A 52 -3.94 35.79 10.62
N MET A 53 -3.54 34.63 11.14
CA MET A 53 -3.86 34.25 12.52
C MET A 53 -3.22 35.22 13.54
N ASN A 54 -2.02 35.71 13.25
CA ASN A 54 -1.27 36.60 14.14
C ASN A 54 -1.70 38.07 14.06
N SER A 55 -2.59 38.46 13.14
CA SER A 55 -3.10 39.83 13.09
C SER A 55 -4.16 40.14 14.16
N PHE A 56 -4.66 39.11 14.85
CA PHE A 56 -5.64 39.25 15.92
C PHE A 56 -4.97 39.28 17.30
N PRO A 57 -5.41 40.16 18.24
CA PRO A 57 -4.84 40.21 19.59
C PRO A 57 -5.05 38.89 20.34
N GLU A 58 -3.99 38.29 20.91
CA GLU A 58 -4.05 36.95 21.52
C GLU A 58 -5.10 36.79 22.63
N LYS A 59 -5.39 37.87 23.38
CA LYS A 59 -6.34 37.86 24.49
C LYS A 59 -7.78 38.21 24.08
N SER A 60 -8.03 38.51 22.80
CA SER A 60 -9.39 38.75 22.31
C SER A 60 -10.09 37.43 22.01
N VAL A 61 -11.43 37.45 21.98
CA VAL A 61 -12.24 36.28 21.57
C VAL A 61 -11.88 35.85 20.15
N GLU A 62 -11.62 36.81 19.27
CA GLU A 62 -11.13 36.57 17.91
C GLU A 62 -9.73 35.91 17.88
N GLY A 63 -8.82 36.36 18.74
CA GLY A 63 -7.49 35.75 18.87
C GLY A 63 -7.54 34.32 19.37
N LEU A 64 -8.42 34.02 20.33
CA LEU A 64 -8.67 32.66 20.83
C LEU A 64 -9.24 31.75 19.73
N TYR A 65 -10.18 32.24 18.93
CA TYR A 65 -10.69 31.52 17.76
C TYR A 65 -9.58 31.18 16.76
N CYS A 66 -8.78 32.18 16.37
CA CYS A 66 -7.66 32.00 15.46
C CYS A 66 -6.59 31.04 16.03
N LEU A 67 -6.35 31.08 17.33
CA LEU A 67 -5.48 30.13 18.02
C LEU A 67 -6.01 28.70 17.91
N ASN A 68 -7.30 28.49 18.15
CA ASN A 68 -7.95 27.18 18.04
C ASN A 68 -7.88 26.63 16.60
N LEU A 69 -8.14 27.46 15.59
CA LEU A 69 -7.98 27.07 14.18
C LEU A 69 -6.53 26.66 13.87
N ARG A 70 -5.56 27.45 14.34
CA ARG A 70 -4.13 27.15 14.16
C ARG A 70 -3.73 25.83 14.85
N MET A 71 -4.25 25.57 16.05
CA MET A 71 -4.04 24.30 16.74
C MET A 71 -4.65 23.12 15.97
N ALA A 72 -5.87 23.29 15.46
CA ALA A 72 -6.55 22.26 14.66
C ALA A 72 -5.78 21.95 13.37
N ALA A 73 -5.28 22.97 12.67
CA ALA A 73 -4.44 22.83 11.48
C ALA A 73 -3.12 22.10 11.77
N ASN A 74 -2.41 22.50 12.83
CA ASN A 74 -1.17 21.85 13.25
C ASN A 74 -1.40 20.39 13.68
N SER A 75 -2.51 20.12 14.37
CA SER A 75 -2.90 18.77 14.77
C SER A 75 -3.15 17.89 13.54
N LEU A 76 -3.87 18.39 12.53
CA LEU A 76 -4.08 17.70 11.26
C LEU A 76 -2.75 17.36 10.58
N ALA A 77 -1.87 18.36 10.43
CA ALA A 77 -0.59 18.19 9.75
C ALA A 77 0.25 17.08 10.41
N ARG A 78 0.38 17.13 11.74
CA ARG A 78 1.09 16.11 12.53
C ARG A 78 0.41 14.75 12.48
N GLY A 79 -0.92 14.72 12.51
CA GLY A 79 -1.72 13.50 12.37
C GLY A 79 -1.40 12.80 11.06
N ILE A 80 -1.54 13.50 9.92
CA ILE A 80 -1.22 12.98 8.59
C ILE A 80 0.22 12.48 8.51
N GLN A 81 1.18 13.27 9.02
CA GLN A 81 2.60 12.89 9.04
C GLN A 81 2.84 11.58 9.83
N THR A 82 2.24 11.46 11.01
CA THR A 82 2.35 10.26 11.86
C THR A 82 1.76 9.03 11.17
N ARG A 83 0.59 9.18 10.53
CA ARG A 83 -0.03 8.08 9.76
C ARG A 83 0.81 7.70 8.55
N LYS A 84 1.41 8.68 7.85
CA LYS A 84 2.30 8.43 6.70
C LYS A 84 3.56 7.68 7.13
N TYR A 85 4.15 8.06 8.26
CA TYR A 85 5.28 7.32 8.85
C TYR A 85 4.89 5.87 9.20
N SER A 86 3.73 5.67 9.83
CA SER A 86 3.21 4.33 10.15
C SER A 86 2.97 3.49 8.90
N LEU A 87 2.42 4.09 7.84
CA LEU A 87 2.24 3.45 6.53
C LEU A 87 3.59 2.99 5.97
N ASN A 88 4.59 3.88 5.90
CA ASN A 88 5.92 3.56 5.38
C ASN A 88 6.56 2.41 6.17
N LYS A 89 6.42 2.40 7.51
CA LYS A 89 6.89 1.31 8.37
C LYS A 89 6.20 -0.02 8.04
N LYS A 90 4.88 -0.01 7.83
CA LYS A 90 4.12 -1.22 7.42
C LYS A 90 4.53 -1.71 6.04
N MET A 91 4.76 -0.81 5.08
CA MET A 91 5.23 -1.16 3.74
C MET A 91 6.62 -1.79 3.77
N ALA A 92 7.55 -1.20 4.51
CA ALA A 92 8.90 -1.76 4.70
C ALA A 92 8.86 -3.14 5.35
N ALA A 93 8.03 -3.32 6.40
CA ALA A 93 7.83 -4.61 7.04
C ALA A 93 7.23 -5.66 6.09
N ALA A 94 6.22 -5.29 5.29
CA ALA A 94 5.64 -6.18 4.29
C ALA A 94 6.67 -6.58 3.21
N GLU A 95 7.51 -5.65 2.77
CA GLU A 95 8.58 -5.94 1.82
C GLU A 95 9.62 -6.91 2.40
N GLN A 96 10.01 -6.69 3.66
CA GLN A 96 10.94 -7.58 4.36
C GLN A 96 10.34 -8.98 4.52
N MET A 97 9.08 -9.10 4.95
CA MET A 97 8.38 -10.38 5.03
C MET A 97 8.35 -11.11 3.68
N ARG A 98 8.10 -10.40 2.58
CA ARG A 98 8.16 -10.97 1.22
C ARG A 98 9.57 -11.52 0.91
N LYS A 99 10.61 -10.73 1.18
CA LYS A 99 12.01 -11.14 0.95
C LYS A 99 12.36 -12.37 1.78
N ASP A 100 11.94 -12.41 3.04
CA ASP A 100 12.18 -13.54 3.95
C ASP A 100 11.44 -14.80 3.51
N MET A 101 10.18 -14.68 3.06
CA MET A 101 9.42 -15.81 2.51
C MET A 101 10.10 -16.39 1.26
N ILE A 102 10.53 -15.54 0.32
CA ILE A 102 11.23 -15.99 -0.88
C ILE A 102 12.57 -16.65 -0.51
N LYS A 103 13.31 -16.07 0.42
CA LYS A 103 14.57 -16.64 0.92
C LYS A 103 14.36 -18.01 1.55
N ARG A 104 13.35 -18.16 2.42
CA ARG A 104 12.99 -19.46 3.03
C ARG A 104 12.57 -20.49 1.99
N ILE A 105 11.82 -20.08 0.95
CA ILE A 105 11.47 -20.97 -0.17
C ILE A 105 12.75 -21.45 -0.87
N ALA A 106 13.67 -20.54 -1.19
CA ALA A 106 14.93 -20.86 -1.85
C ALA A 106 15.86 -21.75 -1.00
N GLU A 107 15.95 -21.50 0.31
CA GLU A 107 16.77 -22.29 1.25
C GLU A 107 16.20 -23.70 1.45
N ALA A 108 14.88 -23.81 1.64
CA ALA A 108 14.21 -25.11 1.75
C ALA A 108 14.45 -25.97 0.50
N GLU A 109 14.56 -25.36 -0.67
CA GLU A 109 14.81 -26.08 -1.92
C GLU A 109 16.24 -26.57 -2.10
N LYS A 110 17.24 -25.82 -1.62
CA LYS A 110 18.64 -26.24 -1.69
C LYS A 110 18.87 -27.53 -0.90
N PHE A 111 18.34 -27.59 0.32
CA PHE A 111 18.59 -28.72 1.22
C PHE A 111 17.73 -29.94 0.87
N ILE A 112 16.43 -29.75 0.63
CA ILE A 112 15.52 -30.86 0.28
C ILE A 112 15.80 -31.36 -1.14
N GLY A 113 16.19 -30.47 -2.06
CA GLY A 113 16.50 -30.83 -3.44
C GLY A 113 17.69 -31.77 -3.56
N PHE A 114 18.76 -31.53 -2.80
CA PHE A 114 19.94 -32.38 -2.80
C PHE A 114 19.65 -33.76 -2.19
N LEU A 115 19.07 -33.79 -0.98
CA LEU A 115 18.83 -35.04 -0.25
C LEU A 115 17.81 -35.93 -0.95
N ARG A 116 16.71 -35.33 -1.44
CA ARG A 116 15.66 -36.07 -2.14
C ARG A 116 16.06 -36.43 -3.56
N GLY A 117 16.86 -35.60 -4.23
CA GLY A 117 17.43 -35.89 -5.54
C GLY A 117 18.36 -37.10 -5.51
N GLY A 118 19.27 -37.17 -4.53
CA GLY A 118 20.13 -38.34 -4.31
C GLY A 118 19.33 -39.60 -4.01
N LEU A 119 18.35 -39.53 -3.09
CA LEU A 119 17.51 -40.68 -2.74
C LEU A 119 16.63 -41.14 -3.91
N HIS A 120 16.04 -40.21 -4.68
CA HIS A 120 15.27 -40.55 -5.87
C HIS A 120 16.14 -41.17 -6.95
N LEU A 121 17.33 -40.64 -7.24
CA LEU A 121 18.25 -41.25 -8.22
C LEU A 121 18.60 -42.69 -7.83
N LEU A 122 18.81 -42.96 -6.55
CA LEU A 122 19.13 -44.28 -6.03
C LEU A 122 17.94 -45.24 -6.16
N LEU A 123 16.73 -44.80 -5.77
CA LEU A 123 15.51 -45.59 -5.88
C LEU A 123 15.06 -45.80 -7.33
N LEU A 124 15.09 -44.76 -8.18
CA LEU A 124 14.72 -44.84 -9.59
C LEU A 124 15.73 -45.61 -10.43
N GLY A 125 17.03 -45.49 -10.13
CA GLY A 125 18.07 -46.29 -10.78
C GLY A 125 17.89 -47.77 -10.46
N GLY A 126 17.70 -48.12 -9.18
CA GLY A 126 17.44 -49.50 -8.75
C GLY A 126 16.11 -50.05 -9.25
N PHE A 127 15.03 -49.27 -9.17
CA PHE A 127 13.69 -49.67 -9.59
C PHE A 127 13.56 -49.75 -11.12
N GLY A 128 14.10 -48.79 -11.86
CA GLY A 128 14.10 -48.79 -13.32
C GLY A 128 14.88 -49.96 -13.90
N TYR A 129 16.03 -50.29 -13.32
CA TYR A 129 16.79 -51.49 -13.69
C TYR A 129 16.00 -52.78 -13.40
N PHE A 130 15.37 -52.87 -12.23
CA PHE A 130 14.54 -54.02 -11.86
C PHE A 130 13.34 -54.19 -12.80
N LEU A 131 12.68 -53.09 -13.18
CA LEU A 131 11.47 -53.10 -14.00
C LEU A 131 11.76 -53.43 -15.47
N VAL A 132 12.84 -52.89 -16.05
CA VAL A 132 13.34 -53.29 -17.38
C VAL A 132 13.73 -54.77 -17.39
N ARG A 133 14.41 -55.25 -16.33
CA ARG A 133 14.78 -56.66 -16.20
C ARG A 133 13.55 -57.57 -16.01
N ALA A 134 12.48 -57.10 -15.38
CA ALA A 134 11.26 -57.87 -15.15
C ALA A 134 10.40 -57.98 -16.42
N ILE A 135 10.24 -56.90 -17.19
CA ILE A 135 9.41 -56.89 -18.40
C ILE A 135 10.12 -57.57 -19.58
N PHE A 136 11.42 -57.35 -19.75
CA PHE A 136 12.17 -57.87 -20.90
C PHE A 136 12.91 -59.19 -20.60
N LYS A 137 12.49 -59.93 -19.56
CA LYS A 137 13.03 -61.23 -19.13
C LYS A 137 12.70 -62.34 -20.16
N GLY A 138 13.16 -62.20 -21.40
CA GLY A 138 12.91 -63.14 -22.50
C GLY A 138 13.08 -62.59 -23.92
N GLN A 139 13.12 -61.26 -24.14
CA GLN A 139 13.16 -60.66 -25.49
C GLN A 139 14.41 -59.80 -25.78
N THR A 140 15.30 -59.58 -24.80
CA THR A 140 16.46 -58.70 -24.96
C THR A 140 17.48 -59.16 -26.02
N GLN A 141 17.53 -60.45 -26.35
CA GLN A 141 18.40 -60.96 -27.41
C GLN A 141 17.83 -60.74 -28.83
N ALA A 142 16.53 -60.53 -28.99
CA ALA A 142 15.87 -60.49 -30.31
C ALA A 142 15.87 -59.08 -30.97
N PHE A 143 15.93 -58.01 -30.17
CA PHE A 143 15.78 -56.63 -30.66
C PHE A 143 17.07 -55.78 -30.60
N GLY A 144 18.18 -56.31 -30.08
CA GLY A 144 19.46 -55.58 -30.02
C GLY A 144 19.46 -54.32 -29.14
N ILE A 145 18.40 -54.08 -28.36
CA ILE A 145 18.31 -52.93 -27.46
C ILE A 145 19.03 -53.28 -26.16
N ASP A 146 20.15 -52.59 -25.88
CA ASP A 146 20.84 -52.75 -24.60
C ASP A 146 19.95 -52.16 -23.48
N PRO A 147 19.47 -53.00 -22.53
CA PRO A 147 18.59 -52.58 -21.43
C PRO A 147 19.18 -51.46 -20.56
N LYS A 148 20.49 -51.21 -20.64
CA LYS A 148 21.14 -50.06 -20.01
C LYS A 148 20.60 -48.73 -20.55
N TYR A 149 20.44 -48.58 -21.87
CA TYR A 149 19.97 -47.31 -22.44
C TYR A 149 18.48 -47.05 -22.15
N ALA A 150 17.66 -48.10 -22.16
CA ALA A 150 16.24 -48.00 -21.83
C ALA A 150 16.01 -47.54 -20.38
N SER A 151 16.80 -48.08 -19.43
CA SER A 151 16.69 -47.69 -18.01
C SER A 151 17.18 -46.26 -17.76
N ILE A 152 18.24 -45.81 -18.45
CA ILE A 152 18.71 -44.42 -18.40
C ILE A 152 17.67 -43.46 -18.97
N ALA A 153 17.08 -43.76 -20.13
CA ALA A 153 16.06 -42.93 -20.75
C ALA A 153 14.81 -42.79 -19.85
N PHE A 154 14.37 -43.89 -19.23
CA PHE A 154 13.25 -43.88 -18.30
C PHE A 154 13.55 -43.06 -17.04
N ALA A 155 14.76 -43.20 -16.47
CA ALA A 155 15.20 -42.41 -15.33
C ALA A 155 15.23 -40.90 -15.65
N LEU A 156 15.72 -40.52 -16.84
CA LEU A 156 15.71 -39.14 -17.33
C LEU A 156 14.30 -38.59 -17.51
N ALA A 157 13.38 -39.38 -18.08
CA ALA A 157 11.99 -38.97 -18.26
C ALA A 157 11.29 -38.70 -16.92
N LEU A 158 11.48 -39.58 -15.92
CA LEU A 158 10.91 -39.38 -14.59
C LEU A 158 11.57 -38.21 -13.84
N ALA A 159 12.87 -37.99 -14.03
CA ALA A 159 13.56 -36.82 -13.50
C ALA A 159 12.99 -35.51 -14.07
N LEU A 160 12.72 -35.47 -15.39
CA LEU A 160 12.09 -34.32 -16.05
C LEU A 160 10.67 -34.05 -15.53
N ILE A 161 9.83 -35.08 -15.43
CA ILE A 161 8.47 -34.95 -14.89
C ILE A 161 8.52 -34.42 -13.44
N GLY A 162 9.41 -34.98 -12.62
CA GLY A 162 9.63 -34.53 -11.25
C GLY A 162 10.08 -33.07 -11.17
N ALA A 163 10.98 -32.64 -12.05
CA ALA A 163 11.42 -31.25 -12.14
C ALA A 163 10.27 -30.30 -12.53
N CYS A 164 9.42 -30.68 -13.49
CA CYS A 164 8.25 -29.90 -13.89
C CYS A 164 7.24 -29.74 -12.75
N VAL A 165 6.90 -30.83 -12.04
CA VAL A 165 5.98 -30.78 -10.90
C VAL A 165 6.56 -29.91 -9.77
N LYS A 166 7.85 -30.07 -9.46
CA LYS A 166 8.54 -29.26 -8.45
C LYS A 166 8.53 -27.77 -8.82
N SER A 167 8.87 -27.43 -10.06
CA SER A 167 8.84 -26.05 -10.57
C SER A 167 7.44 -25.44 -10.43
N ARG A 168 6.38 -26.20 -10.74
CA ARG A 168 5.00 -25.74 -10.59
C ARG A 168 4.63 -25.48 -9.12
N ILE A 169 5.05 -26.35 -8.20
CA ILE A 169 4.81 -26.16 -6.75
C ILE A 169 5.56 -24.93 -6.25
N MET A 170 6.82 -24.74 -6.67
CA MET A 170 7.63 -23.57 -6.33
C MET A 170 6.97 -22.28 -6.82
N ALA A 171 6.59 -22.24 -8.09
CA ALA A 171 5.91 -21.10 -8.69
C ALA A 171 4.65 -20.73 -7.89
N LYS A 172 3.85 -21.73 -7.47
CA LYS A 172 2.67 -21.50 -6.62
C LYS A 172 3.02 -20.92 -5.26
N LYS A 173 4.08 -21.41 -4.59
CA LYS A 173 4.53 -20.88 -3.29
C LYS A 173 5.01 -19.44 -3.41
N VAL A 174 5.80 -19.15 -4.43
CA VAL A 174 6.28 -17.80 -4.71
C VAL A 174 5.10 -16.87 -5.02
N GLN A 175 4.16 -17.30 -5.85
CA GLN A 175 2.94 -16.54 -6.15
C GLN A 175 2.11 -16.25 -4.89
N ASN A 176 2.00 -17.20 -3.96
CA ASN A 176 1.33 -16.97 -2.68
C ASN A 176 2.02 -15.88 -1.86
N ALA A 177 3.37 -15.89 -1.77
CA ALA A 177 4.12 -14.85 -1.07
C ALA A 177 3.90 -13.46 -1.70
N PHE A 178 3.84 -13.38 -3.04
CA PHE A 178 3.47 -12.13 -3.72
C PHE A 178 2.02 -11.72 -3.44
N SER A 179 1.07 -12.66 -3.43
CA SER A 179 -0.33 -12.37 -3.11
C SER A 179 -0.50 -11.83 -1.69
N GLU A 180 0.18 -12.42 -0.71
CA GLU A 180 0.18 -11.95 0.68
C GLU A 180 0.78 -10.55 0.82
N TYR A 181 1.91 -10.29 0.14
CA TYR A 181 2.52 -8.96 0.07
C TYR A 181 1.56 -7.92 -0.53
N THR A 182 0.92 -8.21 -1.67
CA THR A 182 -0.04 -7.30 -2.30
C THR A 182 -1.22 -7.01 -1.36
N LYS A 183 -1.77 -8.04 -0.70
CA LYS A 183 -2.84 -7.87 0.29
C LYS A 183 -2.39 -6.98 1.46
N ALA A 184 -1.18 -7.19 1.97
CA ALA A 184 -0.63 -6.40 3.08
C ALA A 184 -0.49 -4.91 2.70
N ILE A 185 0.00 -4.61 1.50
CA ILE A 185 0.10 -3.23 0.99
C ILE A 185 -1.28 -2.61 0.81
N THR A 186 -2.21 -3.32 0.16
CA THR A 186 -3.57 -2.81 -0.04
C THR A 186 -4.22 -2.50 1.30
N ASN A 187 -4.13 -3.40 2.28
CA ASN A 187 -4.69 -3.18 3.61
C ASN A 187 -4.01 -2.00 4.33
N ALA A 188 -2.70 -1.85 4.21
CA ALA A 188 -1.99 -0.72 4.81
C ALA A 188 -2.42 0.62 4.21
N ASN A 189 -2.61 0.68 2.89
CA ASN A 189 -3.10 1.87 2.20
C ASN A 189 -4.54 2.23 2.60
N VAL A 190 -5.44 1.24 2.66
CA VAL A 190 -6.83 1.44 3.11
C VAL A 190 -6.86 1.95 4.55
N GLN A 191 -6.08 1.34 5.45
CA GLN A 191 -6.00 1.80 6.84
C GLN A 191 -5.46 3.24 6.95
N TYR A 192 -4.47 3.59 6.13
CA TYR A 192 -3.94 4.96 6.08
C TYR A 192 -5.01 5.95 5.62
N ALA A 193 -5.70 5.66 4.51
CA ALA A 193 -6.76 6.51 3.98
C ALA A 193 -7.88 6.74 5.00
N GLN A 194 -8.39 5.67 5.60
CA GLN A 194 -9.41 5.74 6.66
C GLN A 194 -8.93 6.56 7.86
N SER A 195 -7.69 6.37 8.30
CA SER A 195 -7.12 7.14 9.41
C SER A 195 -7.02 8.63 9.07
N VAL A 196 -6.58 8.97 7.86
CA VAL A 196 -6.49 10.37 7.41
C VAL A 196 -7.87 11.02 7.36
N VAL A 197 -8.90 10.32 6.90
CA VAL A 197 -10.29 10.82 6.92
C VAL A 197 -10.75 11.12 8.35
N VAL A 198 -10.37 10.29 9.33
CA VAL A 198 -10.67 10.56 10.75
C VAL A 198 -9.98 11.83 11.23
N GLU A 199 -8.71 12.05 10.89
CA GLU A 199 -8.00 13.30 11.24
C GLU A 199 -8.70 14.52 10.61
N TYR A 200 -9.09 14.45 9.33
CA TYR A 200 -9.85 15.52 8.67
C TYR A 200 -11.16 15.84 9.37
N LYS A 201 -11.92 14.80 9.77
CA LYS A 201 -13.17 14.97 10.52
C LYS A 201 -12.93 15.61 11.88
N LEU A 202 -11.91 15.16 12.61
CA LEU A 202 -11.57 15.71 13.93
C LEU A 202 -11.19 17.21 13.84
N THR A 203 -10.39 17.58 12.85
CA THR A 203 -10.02 18.97 12.60
C THR A 203 -11.25 19.81 12.24
N ALA A 204 -12.14 19.27 11.41
CA ALA A 204 -13.40 19.93 11.08
C ALA A 204 -14.24 20.23 12.32
N GLU A 205 -14.50 19.21 13.14
CA GLU A 205 -15.33 19.35 14.34
C GLU A 205 -14.69 20.33 15.33
N THR A 206 -13.37 20.27 15.51
CA THR A 206 -12.64 21.26 16.32
C THR A 206 -12.82 22.68 15.81
N ALA A 207 -12.70 22.87 14.49
CA ALA A 207 -12.85 24.19 13.87
C ALA A 207 -14.30 24.70 13.93
N LYS A 208 -15.30 23.80 13.80
CA LYS A 208 -16.72 24.14 13.97
C LYS A 208 -17.03 24.56 15.40
N LEU A 209 -16.51 23.84 16.40
CA LEU A 209 -16.68 24.19 17.81
C LEU A 209 -16.09 25.59 18.10
N ALA A 210 -14.88 25.86 17.62
CA ALA A 210 -14.25 27.18 17.76
C ALA A 210 -15.10 28.29 17.13
N TRP A 211 -15.71 28.04 15.96
CA TRP A 211 -16.60 29.00 15.32
C TRP A 211 -17.88 29.25 16.12
N LYS A 212 -18.46 28.19 16.66
CA LYS A 212 -19.66 28.28 17.50
C LYS A 212 -19.39 29.05 18.77
N GLU A 213 -18.22 28.90 19.37
CA GLU A 213 -17.77 29.69 20.52
C GLU A 213 -17.62 31.17 20.16
N LEU A 214 -17.10 31.49 18.97
CA LEU A 214 -16.94 32.88 18.50
C LEU A 214 -18.27 33.55 18.17
N THR A 215 -19.16 32.85 17.45
CA THR A 215 -20.33 33.45 16.80
C THR A 215 -21.66 33.11 17.47
N GLY A 216 -21.71 32.10 18.34
CA GLY A 216 -22.95 31.54 18.90
C GLY A 216 -23.78 30.71 17.92
N HIS A 217 -23.31 30.54 16.67
CA HIS A 217 -24.06 29.87 15.61
C HIS A 217 -23.27 28.68 15.03
N GLU A 218 -23.98 27.71 14.47
CA GLU A 218 -23.34 26.66 13.68
C GLU A 218 -22.73 27.27 12.40
N PRO A 219 -21.51 26.87 12.01
CA PRO A 219 -20.90 27.37 10.79
C PRO A 219 -21.69 26.93 9.57
N PRO A 220 -21.75 27.75 8.51
CA PRO A 220 -22.40 27.35 7.27
C PRO A 220 -21.67 26.12 6.72
N MET A 221 -22.34 24.97 6.70
CA MET A 221 -21.77 23.75 6.12
C MET A 221 -21.59 23.95 4.62
N THR A 222 -20.35 24.25 4.20
CA THR A 222 -20.06 24.34 2.78
C THR A 222 -20.07 22.93 2.18
N SER A 223 -20.83 22.74 1.11
CA SER A 223 -20.83 21.52 0.31
C SER A 223 -19.42 21.14 -0.16
N GLY A 224 -18.52 22.12 -0.27
CA GLY A 224 -17.10 21.94 -0.54
C GLY A 224 -16.39 21.07 0.50
N PHE A 225 -16.68 21.25 1.79
CA PHE A 225 -16.08 20.44 2.85
C PHE A 225 -16.50 18.97 2.78
N HIS A 226 -17.80 18.76 2.53
CA HIS A 226 -18.35 17.43 2.34
C HIS A 226 -17.78 16.75 1.09
N ARG A 227 -17.62 17.50 0.00
CA ARG A 227 -16.98 17.02 -1.24
C ARG A 227 -15.50 16.69 -1.05
N LEU A 228 -14.76 17.47 -0.26
CA LEU A 228 -13.35 17.20 0.05
C LEU A 228 -13.19 15.88 0.81
N LEU A 229 -14.04 15.67 1.83
CA LEU A 229 -14.11 14.39 2.55
C LEU A 229 -14.51 13.24 1.63
N ILE A 230 -15.50 13.44 0.76
CA ILE A 230 -15.95 12.40 -0.19
C ILE A 230 -14.90 12.11 -1.26
N SER A 231 -14.14 13.08 -1.76
CA SER A 231 -13.12 12.81 -2.79
C SER A 231 -11.95 12.00 -2.24
N VAL A 232 -11.55 12.27 -0.99
CA VAL A 232 -10.57 11.45 -0.27
C VAL A 232 -11.07 10.02 -0.12
N MET A 233 -12.35 9.81 0.18
CA MET A 233 -12.99 8.48 0.24
C MET A 233 -13.23 7.85 -1.15
N GLY A 234 -13.49 8.62 -2.20
CA GLY A 234 -13.88 8.14 -3.53
C GLY A 234 -12.72 7.61 -4.38
N THR A 235 -11.48 7.94 -4.01
CA THR A 235 -10.29 7.29 -4.59
C THR A 235 -10.17 5.81 -4.19
N GLU A 236 -10.87 5.38 -3.13
CA GLU A 236 -10.91 3.99 -2.67
C GLU A 236 -11.68 3.06 -3.62
N THR A 237 -12.72 3.56 -4.29
CA THR A 237 -13.61 2.70 -5.09
C THR A 237 -12.95 2.28 -6.41
N LYS A 238 -12.23 3.19 -7.07
CA LYS A 238 -11.61 2.92 -8.38
C LYS A 238 -10.36 2.03 -8.30
N ALA A 239 -9.62 2.08 -7.19
CA ALA A 239 -8.43 1.24 -6.98
C ALA A 239 -8.78 -0.23 -6.65
N GLY A 240 -9.96 -0.48 -6.06
CA GLY A 240 -10.48 -1.83 -5.81
C GLY A 240 -11.13 -2.49 -7.04
N GLU A 241 -11.81 -1.71 -7.89
CA GLU A 241 -12.50 -2.24 -9.08
C GLU A 241 -11.55 -2.69 -10.20
N THR A 242 -10.36 -2.09 -10.31
CA THR A 242 -9.39 -2.48 -11.34
C THR A 242 -8.74 -3.86 -11.09
N GLN A 243 -8.81 -4.40 -9.86
CA GLN A 243 -8.27 -5.73 -9.56
C GLN A 243 -9.29 -6.87 -9.76
N ASN A 244 -10.59 -6.60 -9.79
CA ASN A 244 -11.61 -7.63 -10.06
C ASN A 244 -11.90 -7.85 -11.56
N ALA A 245 -11.45 -6.95 -12.44
CA ALA A 245 -11.74 -7.02 -13.88
C ALA A 245 -10.77 -7.91 -14.70
N LYS A 246 -9.75 -8.54 -14.08
CA LYS A 246 -8.79 -9.44 -14.77
C LYS A 246 -8.83 -10.88 -14.23
N LYS A 247 -10.00 -11.53 -14.28
CA LYS A 247 -10.05 -12.99 -14.42
C LYS A 247 -10.19 -13.30 -15.91
N PRO A 248 -9.15 -13.82 -16.59
CA PRO A 248 -9.33 -14.30 -17.95
C PRO A 248 -10.31 -15.48 -17.90
N LEU A 249 -11.44 -15.34 -18.60
CA LEU A 249 -12.31 -16.44 -18.97
C LEU A 249 -11.46 -17.48 -19.71
N VAL A 250 -11.08 -18.54 -19.00
CA VAL A 250 -10.50 -19.74 -19.60
C VAL A 250 -11.60 -20.35 -20.46
N LYS A 251 -11.56 -20.07 -21.77
CA LYS A 251 -12.35 -20.80 -22.77
C LYS A 251 -11.97 -22.27 -22.66
N LYS A 252 -12.89 -23.10 -22.15
CA LYS A 252 -12.84 -24.54 -22.36
C LYS A 252 -13.14 -24.77 -23.83
N THR A 253 -12.12 -25.11 -24.61
CA THR A 253 -12.30 -25.79 -25.89
C THR A 253 -12.58 -27.26 -25.60
N THR A 254 -13.79 -27.66 -25.98
CA THR A 254 -14.21 -29.05 -26.19
C THR A 254 -13.55 -29.62 -27.43
#